data_AF-A0A0U1L282-F1
#
_entry.id   AF-A0A0U1L282-F1
#
_cell.length_a   1.000
_cell.length_b   1.000
_cell.length_c   1.000
_cell.angle_alpha   90.00
_cell.angle_beta   90.00
_cell.angle_gamma   90.00
#
_symmetry.space_group_name_H-M   'P 1'
#
loop_
_entity.id
_entity.type
_entity.pdbx_description
1 polymer ?
#
loop_
_entity_poly.entity_id
_entity_poly.type
_entity_poly.pdbx_seq_one_letter_code
_entity_poly.pdbx_strand_id
1 'polypeptide(L)'
;MKSKNRPRQIDPSDIVVPPGYEVDVYADCLTTPINLVFTDLGNVLIADAGVADGNGKVLGLTDDGFQVIADGFNPPLTGINVLGDDIYVSHRGFISVVHTDGTVEDVLAGLPSWGDHHNNRVVFGPDGKMYFGQGTATNSGVVGPDNRGWVKNYPFLHDYPGEDIGLVGRNYESENFLTIAPDDIAVTGGYSPFAVPTIRGEEVKGIIRASGSILRANPDGSELELVAWGLRNPFRMKFDRNNRLYSTNHGMDVRGSRPVANSPDEFYLIKKGCWYGWPDFTGGLPVTLPRFKPEDDPQPKFLLSKHPMEPPEPLAVFEPHAAVMGFDFNYNRRFGQVGDVYIAEFGSEAPRTTGGKPLPGVGHRVSRINMKTGKVIVFAINKSGYAASYTNGGGFERPIDAVFGPDKALYVVDFGMTAEAQSGDHQDGHEEGGEGGAHEHNYLPRTGLIWRIRRI
;
A
#
# COMPACT_ATOMS: atom_id res chain seq x y z
N MET A 1 27.62 24.02 0.67
CA MET A 1 26.63 24.86 -0.04
C MET A 1 25.27 24.21 0.14
N LYS A 2 24.28 24.89 0.73
CA LYS A 2 22.93 24.33 0.87
C LYS A 2 22.37 24.12 -0.53
N SER A 3 22.08 22.86 -0.89
CA SER A 3 21.33 22.51 -2.09
C SER A 3 20.07 23.39 -2.14
N LYS A 4 19.89 24.17 -3.21
CA LYS A 4 18.66 24.92 -3.43
C LYS A 4 17.60 23.90 -3.84
N ASN A 5 16.79 23.44 -2.89
CA ASN A 5 15.60 22.63 -3.19
C ASN A 5 14.75 23.37 -4.22
N ARG A 6 14.67 22.86 -5.45
CA ARG A 6 13.73 23.38 -6.45
C ARG A 6 12.32 22.97 -6.02
N PRO A 7 11.34 23.89 -5.99
CA PRO A 7 9.96 23.54 -5.72
C PRO A 7 9.43 22.58 -6.80
N ARG A 8 8.49 21.69 -6.43
CA ARG A 8 7.82 20.79 -7.37
C ARG A 8 7.19 21.62 -8.50
N GLN A 9 7.47 21.25 -9.75
CA GLN A 9 6.78 21.82 -10.90
C GLN A 9 5.34 21.28 -10.92
N ILE A 10 4.37 22.17 -11.18
CA ILE A 10 2.95 21.83 -11.23
C ILE A 10 2.37 22.38 -12.53
N ASP A 11 1.87 21.51 -13.39
CA ASP A 11 1.26 21.84 -14.67
C ASP A 11 0.16 20.81 -14.98
N PRO A 12 -1.12 21.12 -14.74
CA PRO A 12 -2.23 20.23 -15.07
C PRO A 12 -2.28 19.85 -16.55
N SER A 13 -1.73 20.68 -17.44
CA SER A 13 -1.74 20.40 -18.87
C SER A 13 -0.85 19.21 -19.24
N ASP A 14 0.08 18.79 -18.37
CA ASP A 14 0.89 17.58 -18.56
C ASP A 14 0.11 16.28 -18.31
N ILE A 15 -1.08 16.37 -17.71
CA ILE A 15 -1.95 15.22 -17.46
C ILE A 15 -2.96 15.08 -18.61
N VAL A 16 -2.95 13.92 -19.25
CA VAL A 16 -3.94 13.50 -20.23
C VAL A 16 -5.16 12.95 -19.50
N VAL A 17 -6.32 13.56 -19.72
CA VAL A 17 -7.64 13.06 -19.29
C VAL A 17 -8.51 12.78 -20.53
N PRO A 18 -9.58 11.97 -20.42
CA PRO A 18 -10.42 11.64 -21.57
C PRO A 18 -11.17 12.88 -22.09
N PRO A 19 -11.63 12.88 -23.35
CA PRO A 19 -12.46 13.96 -23.88
C PRO A 19 -13.70 14.20 -23.01
N GLY A 20 -14.01 15.48 -22.75
CA GLY A 20 -15.10 15.88 -21.86
C GLY A 20 -14.72 15.91 -20.37
N TYR A 21 -13.45 15.77 -20.03
CA TYR A 21 -12.93 16.01 -18.68
C TYR A 21 -11.86 17.10 -18.70
N GLU A 22 -11.66 17.70 -17.54
CA GLU A 22 -10.55 18.60 -17.26
C GLU A 22 -9.93 18.28 -15.90
N VAL A 23 -8.69 18.71 -15.71
CA VAL A 23 -7.92 18.51 -14.48
C VAL A 23 -7.32 19.84 -14.02
N ASP A 24 -7.41 20.10 -12.73
CA ASP A 24 -6.89 21.28 -12.06
C ASP A 24 -6.30 20.94 -10.67
N VAL A 25 -5.61 21.90 -10.05
CA VAL A 25 -5.03 21.74 -8.71
C VAL A 25 -6.07 22.17 -7.68
N TYR A 26 -6.40 21.27 -6.75
CA TYR A 26 -7.31 21.58 -5.65
C TYR A 26 -6.57 22.15 -4.43
N ALA A 27 -5.45 21.55 -4.07
CA ALA A 27 -4.60 21.97 -2.96
C ALA A 27 -3.16 21.55 -3.25
N ASP A 28 -2.18 22.36 -2.87
CA ASP A 28 -0.75 22.06 -3.03
C ASP A 28 0.02 22.31 -1.73
N CYS A 29 1.36 22.20 -1.80
CA CYS A 29 2.26 22.44 -0.67
C CYS A 29 2.02 21.50 0.54
N LEU A 30 1.41 20.33 0.34
CA LEU A 30 1.25 19.29 1.35
C LEU A 30 2.56 18.50 1.48
N THR A 31 2.82 17.89 2.64
CA THR A 31 4.06 17.13 2.86
C THR A 31 3.96 15.73 2.28
N THR A 32 3.23 14.83 2.93
CA THR A 32 3.00 13.46 2.43
C THR A 32 1.54 13.04 2.57
N PRO A 33 0.61 13.68 1.83
CA PRO A 33 -0.81 13.41 1.97
C PRO A 33 -1.14 11.98 1.51
N ILE A 34 -1.76 11.17 2.38
CA ILE A 34 -2.07 9.75 2.12
C ILE A 34 -3.54 9.45 1.86
N ASN A 35 -4.45 10.29 2.39
CA ASN A 35 -5.85 10.31 1.95
C ASN A 35 -6.55 11.62 2.28
N LEU A 36 -7.70 11.79 1.62
CA LEU A 36 -8.64 12.89 1.76
C LEU A 36 -10.00 12.32 2.22
N VAL A 37 -10.67 12.99 3.15
CA VAL A 37 -12.04 12.66 3.59
C VAL A 37 -12.91 13.91 3.52
N PHE A 38 -14.07 13.77 2.89
CA PHE A 38 -15.16 14.73 2.98
C PHE A 38 -16.13 14.25 4.05
N THR A 39 -16.35 15.04 5.10
CA THR A 39 -17.30 14.69 6.17
C THR A 39 -18.74 15.05 5.75
N ASP A 40 -19.73 14.49 6.44
CA ASP A 40 -21.14 14.81 6.20
C ASP A 40 -21.48 16.28 6.49
N LEU A 41 -20.69 16.94 7.37
CA LEU A 41 -20.77 18.37 7.65
C LEU A 41 -20.10 19.25 6.58
N GLY A 42 -19.50 18.65 5.56
CA GLY A 42 -18.80 19.34 4.48
C GLY A 42 -17.36 19.73 4.80
N ASN A 43 -16.82 19.29 5.94
CA ASN A 43 -15.40 19.52 6.28
C ASN A 43 -14.50 18.65 5.40
N VAL A 44 -13.30 19.16 5.13
CA VAL A 44 -12.28 18.45 4.37
C VAL A 44 -11.12 18.11 5.30
N LEU A 45 -10.84 16.81 5.44
CA LEU A 45 -9.74 16.31 6.25
C LEU A 45 -8.68 15.66 5.36
N ILE A 46 -7.41 15.87 5.69
CA ILE A 46 -6.26 15.22 5.05
C ILE A 46 -5.46 14.48 6.10
N ALA A 47 -5.06 13.27 5.76
CA ALA A 47 -4.04 12.53 6.49
C ALA A 47 -2.67 12.81 5.89
N ASP A 48 -1.70 13.21 6.72
CA ASP A 48 -0.29 13.22 6.36
C ASP A 48 0.40 11.97 6.94
N ALA A 49 1.07 11.21 6.08
CA ALA A 49 1.73 9.96 6.47
C ALA A 49 2.88 10.16 7.48
N GLY A 50 3.48 11.35 7.52
CA GLY A 50 4.58 11.67 8.44
C GLY A 50 5.92 11.03 8.08
N VAL A 51 6.03 10.38 6.92
CA VAL A 51 7.29 9.71 6.52
C VAL A 51 8.40 10.68 6.13
N ALA A 52 8.08 11.95 5.87
CA ALA A 52 9.07 12.98 5.56
C ALA A 52 9.67 13.66 6.80
N ASP A 53 8.97 13.63 7.94
CA ASP A 53 9.36 14.39 9.14
C ASP A 53 9.23 13.60 10.47
N GLY A 54 8.89 12.32 10.40
CA GLY A 54 8.75 11.45 11.56
C GLY A 54 7.45 11.64 12.35
N ASN A 55 6.49 12.42 11.85
CA ASN A 55 5.29 12.79 12.58
C ASN A 55 4.02 12.68 11.71
N GLY A 56 3.23 11.62 11.88
CA GLY A 56 1.94 11.50 11.20
C GLY A 56 0.93 12.51 11.74
N LYS A 57 0.10 13.11 10.86
CA LYS A 57 -0.81 14.22 11.23
C LYS A 57 -2.17 14.10 10.57
N VAL A 58 -3.17 14.66 11.24
CA VAL A 58 -4.50 14.94 10.70
C VAL A 58 -4.62 16.44 10.49
N LEU A 59 -4.97 16.85 9.27
CA LEU A 59 -5.15 18.24 8.87
C LEU A 59 -6.62 18.49 8.53
N GLY A 60 -7.15 19.64 8.92
CA GLY A 60 -8.46 20.14 8.51
C GLY A 60 -8.34 21.37 7.64
N LEU A 61 -9.17 21.49 6.60
CA LEU A 61 -9.25 22.70 5.78
C LEU A 61 -10.02 23.79 6.51
N THR A 62 -9.42 24.96 6.67
CA THR A 62 -10.04 26.20 7.17
C THR A 62 -9.94 27.31 6.11
N ASP A 63 -10.48 28.49 6.43
CA ASP A 63 -10.33 29.69 5.58
C ASP A 63 -8.86 30.12 5.41
N ASP A 64 -8.00 29.76 6.37
CA ASP A 64 -6.55 30.02 6.36
C ASP A 64 -5.74 28.86 5.76
N GLY A 65 -6.40 27.87 5.14
CA GLY A 65 -5.78 26.67 4.58
C GLY A 65 -5.79 25.47 5.52
N PHE A 66 -4.92 24.50 5.27
CA PHE A 66 -4.85 23.28 6.10
C PHE A 66 -4.18 23.55 7.44
N GLN A 67 -4.89 23.24 8.53
CA GLN A 67 -4.43 23.38 9.90
C GLN A 67 -4.35 22.00 10.58
N VAL A 68 -3.37 21.81 11.47
CA VAL A 68 -3.22 20.57 12.23
C VAL A 68 -4.37 20.45 13.23
N ILE A 69 -5.11 19.35 13.16
CA ILE A 69 -6.13 18.96 14.14
C ILE A 69 -5.49 18.09 15.24
N ALA A 70 -4.67 17.12 14.83
CA ALA A 70 -3.95 16.21 15.71
C ALA A 70 -2.67 15.74 15.04
N ASP A 71 -1.64 15.45 15.84
CA ASP A 71 -0.36 14.91 15.38
C ASP A 71 0.24 13.96 16.43
N GLY A 72 1.45 13.46 16.17
CA GLY A 72 2.15 12.51 17.02
C GLY A 72 1.89 11.05 16.66
N PHE A 73 1.29 10.77 15.50
CA PHE A 73 1.01 9.40 15.04
C PHE A 73 2.25 8.73 14.46
N ASN A 74 2.40 7.42 14.67
CA ASN A 74 3.57 6.67 14.21
C ASN A 74 3.61 6.57 12.68
N PRO A 75 4.68 7.06 12.01
CA PRO A 75 4.80 6.91 10.58
C PRO A 75 4.93 5.43 10.14
N PRO A 76 4.37 5.06 8.97
CA PRO A 76 3.37 5.85 8.27
C PRO A 76 2.04 5.86 9.04
N LEU A 77 1.44 7.03 9.16
CA LEU A 77 -0.01 7.14 9.27
C LEU A 77 -0.57 6.67 7.93
N THR A 78 -1.36 5.59 7.92
CA THR A 78 -1.82 4.92 6.69
C THR A 78 -3.20 5.33 6.23
N GLY A 79 -3.99 5.97 7.09
CA GLY A 79 -5.09 6.85 6.67
C GLY A 79 -6.08 7.16 7.78
N ILE A 80 -6.98 8.10 7.49
CA ILE A 80 -8.06 8.52 8.39
C ILE A 80 -9.44 8.17 7.83
N ASN A 81 -10.40 7.99 8.73
CA ASN A 81 -11.83 7.93 8.40
C ASN A 81 -12.65 8.49 9.56
N VAL A 82 -13.94 8.75 9.36
CA VAL A 82 -14.81 9.36 10.39
C VAL A 82 -15.97 8.43 10.75
N LEU A 83 -16.34 8.43 12.04
CA LEU A 83 -17.56 7.80 12.55
C LEU A 83 -18.21 8.74 13.55
N GLY A 84 -19.37 9.30 13.19
CA GLY A 84 -19.93 10.43 13.93
C GLY A 84 -19.00 11.64 13.82
N ASP A 85 -18.64 12.22 14.96
CA ASP A 85 -17.72 13.37 15.04
C ASP A 85 -16.26 12.96 15.35
N ASP A 86 -16.02 11.66 15.55
CA ASP A 86 -14.70 11.11 15.86
C ASP A 86 -13.89 10.80 14.60
N ILE A 87 -12.58 11.07 14.64
CA ILE A 87 -11.64 10.77 13.55
C ILE A 87 -10.82 9.54 13.93
N TYR A 88 -10.98 8.46 13.18
CA TYR A 88 -10.21 7.24 13.33
C TYR A 88 -8.94 7.34 12.49
N VAL A 89 -7.80 7.12 13.13
CA VAL A 89 -6.46 7.28 12.56
C VAL A 89 -5.74 5.95 12.61
N SER A 90 -5.51 5.34 11.45
CA SER A 90 -4.66 4.16 11.34
C SER A 90 -3.22 4.60 11.15
N HIS A 91 -2.32 4.14 12.01
CA HIS A 91 -0.90 4.45 11.96
C HIS A 91 -0.06 3.25 12.41
N ARG A 92 1.26 3.26 12.21
CA ARG A 92 2.09 2.05 12.31
C ARG A 92 1.95 1.36 13.67
N GLY A 93 1.27 0.21 13.68
CA GLY A 93 1.07 -0.65 14.85
C GLY A 93 -0.23 -0.41 15.62
N PHE A 94 -0.99 0.64 15.27
CA PHE A 94 -2.10 1.16 16.06
C PHE A 94 -3.28 1.65 15.20
N ILE A 95 -4.44 1.72 15.83
CA ILE A 95 -5.59 2.50 15.40
C ILE A 95 -5.98 3.38 16.58
N SER A 96 -5.98 4.68 16.38
CA SER A 96 -6.37 5.66 17.38
C SER A 96 -7.64 6.39 16.99
N VAL A 97 -8.30 7.00 17.97
CA VAL A 97 -9.45 7.88 17.78
C VAL A 97 -9.09 9.26 18.29
N VAL A 98 -9.36 10.28 17.49
CA VAL A 98 -9.32 11.69 17.90
C VAL A 98 -10.76 12.13 18.16
N HIS A 99 -11.05 12.47 19.40
CA HIS A 99 -12.36 12.93 19.84
C HIS A 99 -12.54 14.44 19.64
N THR A 100 -13.78 14.90 19.69
CA THR A 100 -14.14 16.32 19.50
C THR A 100 -13.53 17.27 20.53
N ASP A 101 -13.18 16.77 21.71
CA ASP A 101 -12.51 17.56 22.75
C ASP A 101 -10.98 17.63 22.57
N GLY A 102 -10.46 17.00 21.51
CA GLY A 102 -9.04 16.93 21.18
C GLY A 102 -8.30 15.78 21.85
N THR A 103 -8.96 14.94 22.64
CA THR A 103 -8.33 13.76 23.22
C THR A 103 -8.04 12.71 22.15
N VAL A 104 -6.90 12.01 22.31
CA VAL A 104 -6.47 10.94 21.41
C VAL A 104 -6.34 9.65 22.20
N GLU A 105 -7.02 8.59 21.76
CA GLU A 105 -7.03 7.27 22.40
C GLU A 105 -6.61 6.17 21.42
N ASP A 106 -5.69 5.30 21.82
CA ASP A 106 -5.36 4.08 21.07
C ASP A 106 -6.41 2.99 21.35
N VAL A 107 -7.41 2.87 20.48
CA VAL A 107 -8.45 1.83 20.58
C VAL A 107 -7.93 0.44 20.18
N LEU A 108 -6.91 0.37 19.32
CA LEU A 108 -6.26 -0.88 18.96
C LEU A 108 -4.74 -0.71 18.89
N ALA A 109 -4.01 -1.57 19.59
CA ALA A 109 -2.54 -1.58 19.59
C ALA A 109 -1.99 -2.98 19.28
N GLY A 110 -0.69 -3.09 19.01
CA GLY A 110 0.02 -4.37 18.85
C GLY A 110 -0.26 -5.08 17.53
N LEU A 111 -0.49 -4.33 16.45
CA LEU A 111 -0.57 -4.87 15.09
C LEU A 111 0.85 -5.19 14.56
N PRO A 112 1.03 -6.29 13.80
CA PRO A 112 2.36 -6.72 13.30
C PRO A 112 2.85 -5.87 12.11
N SER A 113 3.03 -4.57 12.35
CA SER A 113 3.26 -3.54 11.32
C SER A 113 4.70 -3.06 11.24
N TRP A 114 5.66 -3.86 11.73
CA TRP A 114 7.08 -3.49 11.79
C TRP A 114 7.94 -4.11 10.69
N GLY A 115 7.32 -4.83 9.75
CA GLY A 115 8.00 -5.42 8.59
C GLY A 115 7.85 -4.53 7.36
N ASP A 116 7.79 -5.17 6.19
CA ASP A 116 7.71 -4.48 4.89
C ASP A 116 6.41 -3.68 4.72
N HIS A 117 5.29 -4.18 5.24
CA HIS A 117 3.98 -3.53 5.16
C HIS A 117 3.33 -3.37 6.53
N HIS A 118 2.34 -2.47 6.60
CA HIS A 118 1.75 -1.98 7.83
C HIS A 118 0.24 -2.29 7.89
N ASN A 119 -0.41 -1.94 9.00
CA ASN A 119 -1.86 -1.81 9.05
C ASN A 119 -2.34 -0.61 8.23
N ASN A 120 -3.46 -0.76 7.56
CA ASN A 120 -4.00 0.20 6.59
C ASN A 120 -5.28 0.89 7.08
N ARG A 121 -5.72 1.95 6.36
CA ARG A 121 -6.90 2.76 6.72
C ARG A 121 -8.13 1.91 7.06
N VAL A 122 -8.80 2.34 8.13
CA VAL A 122 -10.09 1.80 8.57
C VAL A 122 -11.25 2.23 7.65
N VAL A 123 -12.16 1.30 7.38
CA VAL A 123 -13.51 1.60 6.89
C VAL A 123 -14.58 0.99 7.79
N PHE A 124 -15.75 1.61 7.84
CA PHE A 124 -16.86 1.10 8.63
C PHE A 124 -17.81 0.27 7.77
N GLY A 125 -18.13 -0.92 8.27
CA GLY A 125 -19.06 -1.84 7.63
C GLY A 125 -20.52 -1.56 7.99
N PRO A 126 -21.47 -2.13 7.24
CA PRO A 126 -22.91 -2.01 7.51
C PRO A 126 -23.33 -2.69 8.83
N ASP A 127 -22.46 -3.52 9.41
CA ASP A 127 -22.64 -4.18 10.70
C ASP A 127 -22.14 -3.32 11.88
N GLY A 128 -21.72 -2.08 11.62
CA GLY A 128 -21.23 -1.16 12.65
C GLY A 128 -19.80 -1.44 13.13
N LYS A 129 -19.11 -2.43 12.54
CA LYS A 129 -17.71 -2.74 12.86
C LYS A 129 -16.75 -1.95 11.96
N MET A 130 -15.56 -1.69 12.48
CA MET A 130 -14.44 -1.21 11.67
C MET A 130 -13.73 -2.38 10.99
N TYR A 131 -13.26 -2.16 9.76
CA TYR A 131 -12.52 -3.10 8.92
C TYR A 131 -11.22 -2.45 8.46
N PHE A 132 -10.12 -3.19 8.47
CA PHE A 132 -8.82 -2.69 8.05
C PHE A 132 -7.93 -3.81 7.52
N GLY A 133 -6.97 -3.44 6.67
CA GLY A 133 -5.97 -4.36 6.14
C GLY A 133 -4.75 -4.43 7.04
N GLN A 134 -4.12 -5.60 7.14
CA GLN A 134 -2.80 -5.81 7.72
C GLN A 134 -1.89 -6.35 6.62
N GLY A 135 -0.85 -5.60 6.27
CA GLY A 135 0.16 -6.06 5.32
C GLY A 135 1.10 -7.14 5.87
N THR A 136 1.90 -7.73 4.99
CA THR A 136 2.91 -8.74 5.34
C THR A 136 4.20 -8.14 5.87
N ALA A 137 4.90 -8.91 6.70
CA ALA A 137 6.23 -8.56 7.18
C ALA A 137 7.29 -8.73 6.09
N THR A 138 7.10 -9.69 5.18
CA THR A 138 8.07 -9.99 4.11
C THR A 138 7.49 -9.80 2.71
N ASN A 139 8.36 -9.87 1.71
CA ASN A 139 7.96 -9.86 0.31
C ASN A 139 7.10 -11.08 -0.08
N SER A 140 7.56 -12.28 0.28
CA SER A 140 7.07 -13.55 -0.27
C SER A 140 7.16 -14.73 0.71
N GLY A 141 7.04 -14.46 2.01
CA GLY A 141 6.86 -15.44 3.08
C GLY A 141 8.16 -15.94 3.74
N VAL A 142 9.31 -15.33 3.41
CA VAL A 142 10.63 -15.71 3.93
C VAL A 142 11.37 -14.43 4.31
N VAL A 143 11.89 -14.37 5.55
CA VAL A 143 12.71 -13.24 5.99
C VAL A 143 14.10 -13.35 5.34
N GLY A 144 14.56 -12.28 4.69
CA GLY A 144 15.79 -12.28 3.90
C GLY A 144 16.60 -10.99 3.99
N PRO A 145 17.68 -10.87 3.19
CA PRO A 145 18.53 -9.67 3.16
C PRO A 145 17.78 -8.36 2.83
N ASP A 146 16.68 -8.45 2.10
CA ASP A 146 15.79 -7.32 1.79
C ASP A 146 15.07 -6.76 3.03
N ASN A 147 15.06 -7.52 4.12
CA ASN A 147 14.47 -7.14 5.40
C ASN A 147 15.49 -6.61 6.42
N ARG A 148 16.78 -6.49 6.05
CA ARG A 148 17.89 -6.07 6.92
C ARG A 148 17.58 -4.84 7.77
N GLY A 149 16.84 -3.88 7.22
CA GLY A 149 16.45 -2.64 7.91
C GLY A 149 15.69 -2.93 9.21
N TRP A 150 14.58 -3.69 9.16
CA TRP A 150 13.75 -3.91 10.35
C TRP A 150 14.20 -5.11 11.20
N VAL A 151 14.86 -6.12 10.62
CA VAL A 151 15.29 -7.33 11.36
C VAL A 151 16.22 -6.99 12.52
N LYS A 152 17.08 -5.98 12.38
CA LYS A 152 17.98 -5.54 13.46
C LYS A 152 17.24 -5.11 14.73
N ASN A 153 16.08 -4.47 14.57
CA ASN A 153 15.27 -3.98 15.68
C ASN A 153 14.20 -5.00 16.11
N TYR A 154 13.78 -5.88 15.20
CA TYR A 154 12.70 -6.84 15.40
C TYR A 154 13.12 -8.24 14.93
N PRO A 155 14.13 -8.88 15.57
CA PRO A 155 14.76 -10.10 15.04
C PRO A 155 13.84 -11.32 15.02
N PHE A 156 12.77 -11.31 15.81
CA PHE A 156 11.78 -12.40 15.87
C PHE A 156 10.57 -12.16 14.96
N LEU A 157 10.45 -10.99 14.33
CA LEU A 157 9.32 -10.69 13.47
C LEU A 157 9.40 -11.51 12.18
N HIS A 158 8.28 -12.11 11.82
CA HIS A 158 8.04 -12.84 10.58
C HIS A 158 6.54 -12.79 10.27
N ASP A 159 6.14 -13.34 9.13
CA ASP A 159 4.73 -13.42 8.79
C ASP A 159 3.97 -14.42 9.66
N TYR A 160 2.74 -14.07 10.04
CA TYR A 160 1.86 -14.93 10.82
C TYR A 160 0.64 -15.36 9.99
N PRO A 161 0.34 -16.67 9.90
CA PRO A 161 -0.79 -17.14 9.10
C PRO A 161 -2.12 -16.91 9.84
N GLY A 162 -3.22 -16.84 9.08
CA GLY A 162 -4.57 -16.68 9.62
C GLY A 162 -5.21 -17.97 10.13
N GLU A 163 -4.68 -19.11 9.69
CA GLU A 163 -5.11 -20.45 10.08
C GLU A 163 -3.87 -21.34 10.26
N ASP A 164 -4.05 -22.49 10.91
CA ASP A 164 -2.98 -23.47 11.06
C ASP A 164 -2.53 -23.97 9.68
N ILE A 165 -1.24 -23.88 9.39
CA ILE A 165 -0.65 -24.34 8.13
C ILE A 165 0.45 -25.37 8.38
N GLY A 166 0.57 -26.32 7.46
CA GLY A 166 1.75 -27.16 7.36
C GLY A 166 2.75 -26.58 6.37
N LEU A 167 4.03 -26.66 6.67
CA LEU A 167 5.12 -26.23 5.80
C LEU A 167 5.71 -27.39 4.99
N VAL A 168 6.18 -27.09 3.78
CA VAL A 168 7.01 -28.02 3.00
C VAL A 168 8.36 -28.27 3.67
N GLY A 169 8.82 -27.34 4.52
CA GLY A 169 10.13 -27.37 5.17
C GLY A 169 11.27 -26.96 4.24
N ARG A 170 10.99 -26.06 3.30
CA ARG A 170 11.99 -25.52 2.37
C ARG A 170 12.67 -24.32 3.01
N ASN A 171 14.00 -24.35 3.02
CA ASN A 171 14.81 -23.29 3.58
C ASN A 171 15.64 -22.60 2.50
N TYR A 172 15.98 -21.35 2.77
CA TYR A 172 16.68 -20.46 1.85
C TYR A 172 17.96 -19.96 2.51
N GLU A 173 19.07 -20.10 1.80
CA GLU A 173 20.38 -19.62 2.22
C GLU A 173 20.57 -18.16 1.78
N SER A 174 21.13 -17.34 2.66
CA SER A 174 21.48 -15.94 2.36
C SER A 174 22.60 -15.45 3.27
N GLU A 175 23.25 -14.35 2.91
CA GLU A 175 24.21 -13.67 3.79
C GLU A 175 23.61 -13.39 5.18
N ASN A 176 24.32 -13.77 6.24
CA ASN A 176 23.95 -13.44 7.60
C ASN A 176 24.37 -12.02 7.96
N PHE A 177 23.51 -11.06 7.64
CA PHE A 177 23.74 -9.64 7.91
C PHE A 177 23.67 -9.23 9.39
N LEU A 178 23.47 -10.17 10.31
CA LEU A 178 23.51 -9.94 11.76
C LEU A 178 24.89 -10.18 12.37
N THR A 179 25.83 -10.72 11.59
CA THR A 179 27.19 -10.98 12.04
C THR A 179 28.21 -10.22 11.18
N ILE A 180 29.41 -10.05 11.73
CA ILE A 180 30.54 -9.39 11.04
C ILE A 180 31.43 -10.37 10.27
N ALA A 181 31.10 -11.67 10.30
CA ALA A 181 31.91 -12.71 9.68
C ALA A 181 31.62 -12.75 8.17
N PRO A 182 32.64 -12.56 7.30
CA PRO A 182 32.45 -12.27 5.88
C PRO A 182 31.87 -13.41 5.02
N ASP A 183 31.59 -14.59 5.58
CA ASP A 183 31.04 -15.74 4.86
C ASP A 183 29.99 -16.49 5.71
N ASP A 184 29.42 -15.83 6.72
CA ASP A 184 28.38 -16.45 7.54
C ASP A 184 27.06 -16.52 6.77
N ILE A 185 26.49 -17.72 6.70
CA ILE A 185 25.27 -18.00 5.94
C ILE A 185 24.13 -18.25 6.91
N ALA A 186 23.08 -17.45 6.77
CA ALA A 186 21.81 -17.66 7.43
C ALA A 186 20.94 -18.62 6.61
N VAL A 187 20.26 -19.54 7.30
CA VAL A 187 19.30 -20.46 6.70
C VAL A 187 17.92 -20.13 7.27
N THR A 188 17.01 -19.64 6.43
CA THR A 188 15.68 -19.18 6.86
C THR A 188 14.57 -20.00 6.20
N GLY A 189 13.62 -20.47 7.01
CA GLY A 189 12.40 -21.13 6.53
C GLY A 189 11.26 -20.16 6.24
N GLY A 190 10.19 -20.67 5.62
CA GLY A 190 8.96 -19.89 5.44
C GLY A 190 8.21 -19.68 6.76
N TYR A 191 7.57 -18.52 6.95
CA TYR A 191 6.85 -18.20 8.20
C TYR A 191 7.72 -18.38 9.46
N SER A 192 9.00 -18.02 9.37
CA SER A 192 9.98 -18.21 10.44
C SER A 192 10.86 -16.96 10.58
N PRO A 193 11.36 -16.64 11.79
CA PRO A 193 12.36 -15.58 11.97
C PRO A 193 13.61 -15.77 11.11
N PHE A 194 14.34 -14.68 10.86
CA PHE A 194 15.60 -14.74 10.13
C PHE A 194 16.59 -15.71 10.78
N ALA A 195 17.32 -16.48 9.95
CA ALA A 195 18.26 -17.52 10.39
C ALA A 195 17.64 -18.68 11.20
N VAL A 196 16.32 -18.86 11.13
CA VAL A 196 15.62 -19.99 11.74
C VAL A 196 15.07 -20.90 10.65
N PRO A 197 15.65 -22.10 10.43
CA PRO A 197 15.16 -23.05 9.45
C PRO A 197 13.89 -23.75 9.94
N THR A 198 13.09 -24.21 8.98
CA THR A 198 11.90 -25.03 9.21
C THR A 198 12.11 -26.46 8.72
N ILE A 199 11.31 -27.40 9.20
CA ILE A 199 11.35 -28.81 8.80
C ILE A 199 10.09 -29.23 8.03
N ARG A 200 10.18 -30.34 7.29
CA ARG A 200 9.06 -30.85 6.50
C ARG A 200 7.91 -31.26 7.41
N GLY A 201 6.72 -30.74 7.14
CA GLY A 201 5.51 -31.04 7.91
C GLY A 201 5.43 -30.29 9.23
N GLU A 202 6.34 -29.33 9.49
CA GLU A 202 6.21 -28.41 10.61
C GLU A 202 4.90 -27.64 10.51
N GLU A 203 4.19 -27.52 11.63
CA GLU A 203 2.94 -26.79 11.74
C GLU A 203 3.18 -25.40 12.31
N VAL A 204 2.66 -24.37 11.62
CA VAL A 204 2.65 -22.99 12.11
C VAL A 204 1.22 -22.64 12.50
N LYS A 205 1.04 -22.20 13.74
CA LYS A 205 -0.27 -21.88 14.29
C LYS A 205 -0.84 -20.59 13.68
N GLY A 206 -2.10 -20.63 13.29
CA GLY A 206 -2.86 -19.45 12.87
C GLY A 206 -3.15 -18.50 14.03
N ILE A 207 -3.17 -17.20 13.75
CA ILE A 207 -3.53 -16.17 14.72
C ILE A 207 -4.53 -15.17 14.13
N ILE A 208 -5.29 -14.50 15.00
CA ILE A 208 -6.25 -13.47 14.57
C ILE A 208 -5.51 -12.28 13.95
N ARG A 209 -4.40 -11.83 14.55
CA ARG A 209 -3.56 -10.72 14.05
C ARG A 209 -2.62 -11.20 12.95
N ALA A 210 -3.16 -11.91 11.97
CA ALA A 210 -2.40 -12.48 10.87
C ALA A 210 -1.81 -11.39 9.97
N SER A 211 -0.62 -11.67 9.46
CA SER A 211 -0.04 -10.90 8.36
C SER A 211 -0.85 -11.11 7.08
N GLY A 212 -0.85 -10.12 6.18
CA GLY A 212 -1.49 -10.29 4.88
C GLY A 212 -2.99 -10.57 4.97
N SER A 213 -3.69 -9.82 5.82
CA SER A 213 -5.06 -10.12 6.23
C SER A 213 -5.98 -8.91 6.20
N ILE A 214 -7.28 -9.18 6.27
CA ILE A 214 -8.30 -8.19 6.57
C ILE A 214 -8.90 -8.56 7.91
N LEU A 215 -8.90 -7.58 8.82
CA LEU A 215 -9.38 -7.70 10.18
C LEU A 215 -10.62 -6.83 10.37
N ARG A 216 -11.44 -7.17 11.36
CA ARG A 216 -12.54 -6.30 11.81
C ARG A 216 -12.65 -6.29 13.32
N ALA A 217 -13.12 -5.19 13.89
CA ALA A 217 -13.35 -5.03 15.32
C ALA A 217 -14.54 -4.09 15.57
N ASN A 218 -15.04 -4.04 16.80
CA ASN A 218 -15.88 -2.92 17.22
C ASN A 218 -15.08 -1.61 17.14
N PRO A 219 -15.74 -0.44 17.01
CA PRO A 219 -15.04 0.84 16.92
C PRO A 219 -14.13 1.13 18.13
N ASP A 220 -14.45 0.59 19.31
CA ASP A 220 -13.60 0.66 20.51
C ASP A 220 -12.42 -0.35 20.52
N GLY A 221 -12.19 -1.05 19.41
CA GLY A 221 -11.13 -2.06 19.26
C GLY A 221 -11.44 -3.43 19.86
N SER A 222 -12.57 -3.60 20.55
CA SER A 222 -12.99 -4.89 21.09
C SER A 222 -13.45 -5.86 19.99
N GLU A 223 -13.55 -7.16 20.33
CA GLU A 223 -14.01 -8.21 19.41
C GLU A 223 -13.25 -8.23 18.07
N LEU A 224 -11.92 -8.20 18.13
CA LEU A 224 -11.08 -8.34 16.96
C LEU A 224 -11.26 -9.73 16.33
N GLU A 225 -11.58 -9.75 15.04
CA GLU A 225 -11.85 -10.94 14.25
C GLU A 225 -11.07 -10.92 12.94
N LEU A 226 -10.63 -12.11 12.51
CA LEU A 226 -10.08 -12.32 11.18
C LEU A 226 -11.24 -12.42 10.15
N VAL A 227 -11.20 -11.61 9.10
CA VAL A 227 -12.17 -11.66 7.99
C VAL A 227 -11.65 -12.56 6.87
N ALA A 228 -10.43 -12.32 6.41
CA ALA A 228 -9.77 -13.04 5.33
C ALA A 228 -8.25 -12.90 5.46
N TRP A 229 -7.48 -13.79 4.83
CA TRP A 229 -6.01 -13.73 4.83
C TRP A 229 -5.40 -14.26 3.53
N GLY A 230 -4.08 -14.32 3.44
CA GLY A 230 -3.39 -14.71 2.20
C GLY A 230 -3.38 -13.60 1.15
N LEU A 231 -3.47 -12.35 1.58
CA LEU A 231 -3.17 -11.16 0.79
C LEU A 231 -1.72 -10.75 1.09
N ARG A 232 -1.10 -9.90 0.28
CA ARG A 232 0.24 -9.37 0.60
C ARG A 232 0.13 -8.03 1.31
N ASN A 233 -0.53 -7.07 0.68
CA ASN A 233 -0.79 -5.76 1.26
C ASN A 233 -2.17 -5.27 0.83
N PRO A 234 -3.23 -5.59 1.60
CA PRO A 234 -4.56 -5.02 1.38
C PRO A 234 -4.57 -3.53 1.74
N PHE A 235 -4.07 -2.70 0.82
CA PHE A 235 -3.70 -1.31 1.09
C PHE A 235 -4.91 -0.41 1.34
N ARG A 236 -5.95 -0.53 0.52
CA ARG A 236 -7.19 0.23 0.66
C ARG A 236 -8.38 -0.67 0.41
N MET A 237 -9.44 -0.42 1.15
CA MET A 237 -10.71 -1.12 0.99
C MET A 237 -11.87 -0.15 1.07
N LYS A 238 -13.02 -0.56 0.50
CA LYS A 238 -14.25 0.22 0.54
C LYS A 238 -15.46 -0.68 0.32
N PHE A 239 -16.53 -0.42 1.05
CA PHE A 239 -17.84 -1.02 0.78
C PHE A 239 -18.50 -0.32 -0.40
N ASP A 240 -19.08 -1.10 -1.31
CA ASP A 240 -19.97 -0.56 -2.34
C ASP A 240 -21.37 -0.29 -1.77
N ARG A 241 -22.25 0.33 -2.57
CA ARG A 241 -23.64 0.63 -2.16
C ARG A 241 -24.51 -0.60 -1.88
N ASN A 242 -24.02 -1.80 -2.21
CA ASN A 242 -24.69 -3.07 -1.95
C ASN A 242 -24.02 -3.82 -0.79
N ASN A 243 -23.23 -3.12 0.03
CA ASN A 243 -22.56 -3.66 1.20
C ASN A 243 -21.54 -4.76 0.88
N ARG A 244 -20.94 -4.74 -0.31
CA ARG A 244 -19.87 -5.65 -0.71
C ARG A 244 -18.52 -4.99 -0.47
N LEU A 245 -17.63 -5.66 0.25
CA LEU A 245 -16.28 -5.16 0.55
C LEU A 245 -15.34 -5.43 -0.62
N TYR A 246 -14.68 -4.41 -1.12
CA TYR A 246 -13.62 -4.53 -2.12
C TYR A 246 -12.29 -4.08 -1.54
N SER A 247 -11.19 -4.67 -1.99
CA SER A 247 -9.84 -4.28 -1.58
C SER A 247 -8.88 -4.29 -2.76
N THR A 248 -7.95 -3.35 -2.76
CA THR A 248 -6.70 -3.47 -3.51
C THR A 248 -5.75 -4.40 -2.78
N ASN A 249 -4.86 -5.06 -3.52
CA ASN A 249 -3.76 -5.85 -2.98
C ASN A 249 -2.52 -5.69 -3.86
N HIS A 250 -1.36 -5.45 -3.26
CA HIS A 250 -0.10 -5.39 -4.00
C HIS A 250 0.42 -6.81 -4.33
N GLY A 251 1.03 -6.94 -5.50
CA GLY A 251 1.81 -8.11 -5.91
C GLY A 251 3.16 -8.18 -5.18
N MET A 252 3.86 -9.30 -5.36
CA MET A 252 5.21 -9.56 -4.87
C MET A 252 6.28 -8.92 -5.77
N ASP A 253 7.46 -8.72 -5.22
CA ASP A 253 8.58 -8.06 -5.90
C ASP A 253 9.70 -9.05 -6.28
N VAL A 254 10.59 -8.61 -7.18
CA VAL A 254 11.81 -9.33 -7.55
C VAL A 254 12.92 -9.01 -6.54
N ARG A 255 12.72 -9.40 -5.27
CA ARG A 255 13.69 -9.19 -4.18
C ARG A 255 13.59 -10.25 -3.08
N GLY A 256 14.62 -10.29 -2.24
CA GLY A 256 14.70 -11.14 -1.06
C GLY A 256 15.09 -12.58 -1.38
N SER A 257 14.97 -13.47 -0.39
CA SER A 257 15.42 -14.87 -0.53
C SER A 257 14.50 -15.74 -1.38
N ARG A 258 13.28 -15.26 -1.70
CA ARG A 258 12.29 -15.95 -2.55
C ARG A 258 11.64 -14.95 -3.52
N PRO A 259 12.41 -14.35 -4.46
CA PRO A 259 11.89 -13.33 -5.35
C PRO A 259 10.83 -13.90 -6.31
N VAL A 260 9.83 -13.09 -6.67
CA VAL A 260 8.75 -13.51 -7.59
C VAL A 260 8.60 -12.44 -8.68
N ALA A 261 8.84 -12.83 -9.93
CA ALA A 261 8.74 -11.92 -11.08
C ALA A 261 7.31 -11.84 -11.60
N ASN A 262 6.98 -10.77 -12.32
CA ASN A 262 5.70 -10.59 -13.04
C ASN A 262 4.44 -10.80 -12.16
N SER A 263 4.56 -10.56 -10.86
CA SER A 263 3.43 -10.62 -9.93
C SER A 263 2.54 -9.39 -10.16
N PRO A 264 1.28 -9.57 -10.61
CA PRO A 264 0.39 -8.44 -10.80
C PRO A 264 -0.08 -7.90 -9.45
N ASP A 265 -0.47 -6.63 -9.49
CA ASP A 265 -1.34 -6.03 -8.49
C ASP A 265 -2.80 -6.43 -8.75
N GLU A 266 -3.61 -6.49 -7.70
CA GLU A 266 -4.92 -7.15 -7.75
C GLU A 266 -6.02 -6.30 -7.13
N PHE A 267 -7.24 -6.44 -7.66
CA PHE A 267 -8.45 -5.87 -7.09
C PHE A 267 -9.46 -6.98 -6.81
N TYR A 268 -9.84 -7.14 -5.54
CA TYR A 268 -10.65 -8.26 -5.08
C TYR A 268 -12.02 -7.81 -4.56
N LEU A 269 -13.02 -8.67 -4.80
CA LEU A 269 -14.20 -8.76 -3.94
C LEU A 269 -13.85 -9.63 -2.74
N ILE A 270 -13.96 -9.06 -1.53
CA ILE A 270 -13.59 -9.73 -0.29
C ILE A 270 -14.73 -10.61 0.21
N LYS A 271 -14.38 -11.86 0.56
CA LYS A 271 -15.28 -12.87 1.12
C LYS A 271 -14.72 -13.35 2.46
N LYS A 272 -15.59 -13.38 3.47
CA LYS A 272 -15.23 -13.85 4.81
C LYS A 272 -14.80 -15.33 4.76
N GLY A 273 -13.72 -15.67 5.47
CA GLY A 273 -13.17 -17.01 5.57
C GLY A 273 -12.34 -17.46 4.37
N CYS A 274 -12.02 -16.57 3.42
CA CYS A 274 -11.20 -16.93 2.28
C CYS A 274 -9.70 -16.70 2.54
N TRP A 275 -8.90 -17.63 2.03
CA TRP A 275 -7.47 -17.47 1.80
C TRP A 275 -7.23 -17.05 0.34
N TYR A 276 -6.54 -15.92 0.14
CA TYR A 276 -6.32 -15.28 -1.17
C TYR A 276 -5.01 -15.69 -1.84
N GLY A 277 -4.27 -16.62 -1.26
CA GLY A 277 -3.23 -17.36 -1.95
C GLY A 277 -1.78 -16.95 -1.66
N TRP A 278 -1.52 -15.72 -1.21
CA TRP A 278 -0.17 -15.35 -0.77
C TRP A 278 0.29 -16.27 0.39
N PRO A 279 1.55 -16.74 0.41
CA PRO A 279 2.67 -16.40 -0.49
C PRO A 279 2.88 -17.36 -1.67
N ASP A 280 1.96 -18.30 -1.90
CA ASP A 280 2.11 -19.35 -2.90
C ASP A 280 1.39 -19.05 -4.23
N PHE A 281 0.55 -18.02 -4.25
CA PHE A 281 -0.16 -17.55 -5.43
C PHE A 281 -0.08 -16.04 -5.58
N THR A 282 -0.20 -15.58 -6.82
CA THR A 282 -0.37 -14.18 -7.21
C THR A 282 -1.14 -14.10 -8.52
N GLY A 283 -2.01 -13.11 -8.67
CA GLY A 283 -2.93 -12.98 -9.80
C GLY A 283 -3.90 -14.15 -9.93
N GLY A 284 -4.22 -14.83 -8.82
CA GLY A 284 -4.97 -16.10 -8.81
C GLY A 284 -4.20 -17.31 -9.37
N LEU A 285 -2.89 -17.18 -9.63
CA LEU A 285 -2.07 -18.23 -10.23
C LEU A 285 -0.92 -18.67 -9.32
N PRO A 286 -0.52 -19.96 -9.34
CA PRO A 286 0.55 -20.44 -8.48
C PRO A 286 1.91 -19.90 -8.91
N VAL A 287 2.72 -19.45 -7.95
CA VAL A 287 4.06 -18.88 -8.20
C VAL A 287 5.06 -19.87 -8.81
N THR A 288 4.71 -21.16 -8.85
CA THR A 288 5.50 -22.22 -9.49
C THR A 288 5.44 -22.21 -11.02
N LEU A 289 4.57 -21.40 -11.62
CA LEU A 289 4.49 -21.28 -13.08
C LEU A 289 5.71 -20.55 -13.66
N PRO A 290 6.18 -20.92 -14.87
CA PRO A 290 7.36 -20.31 -15.49
C PRO A 290 7.31 -18.79 -15.62
N ARG A 291 6.11 -18.21 -15.78
CA ARG A 291 5.92 -16.75 -15.90
C ARG A 291 6.38 -15.96 -14.67
N PHE A 292 6.45 -16.61 -13.50
CA PHE A 292 6.81 -15.99 -12.24
C PHE A 292 8.27 -16.26 -11.83
N LYS A 293 9.04 -16.94 -12.69
CA LYS A 293 10.46 -17.14 -12.50
C LYS A 293 11.20 -15.82 -12.78
N PRO A 294 11.98 -15.28 -11.83
CA PRO A 294 12.91 -14.20 -12.13
C PRO A 294 14.04 -14.66 -13.05
N GLU A 295 14.68 -13.73 -13.76
CA GLU A 295 15.65 -14.04 -14.82
C GLU A 295 16.84 -14.84 -14.30
N ASP A 296 17.45 -14.38 -13.21
CA ASP A 296 18.68 -14.94 -12.63
C ASP A 296 18.45 -15.80 -11.37
N ASP A 297 17.19 -16.00 -10.96
CA ASP A 297 16.85 -16.73 -9.75
C ASP A 297 16.20 -18.10 -10.01
N PRO A 298 16.23 -19.01 -9.01
CA PRO A 298 15.45 -20.23 -9.05
C PRO A 298 13.94 -19.96 -9.18
N GLN A 299 13.24 -20.87 -9.88
CA GLN A 299 11.77 -20.85 -9.91
C GLN A 299 11.20 -20.90 -8.48
N PRO A 300 10.32 -19.94 -8.10
CA PRO A 300 9.62 -19.97 -6.83
C PRO A 300 8.88 -21.28 -6.60
N LYS A 301 8.90 -21.74 -5.35
CA LYS A 301 8.29 -23.01 -4.92
C LYS A 301 7.37 -22.77 -3.76
N PHE A 302 6.35 -23.60 -3.63
CA PHE A 302 5.40 -23.50 -2.51
C PHE A 302 6.09 -23.62 -1.15
N LEU A 303 5.64 -22.78 -0.22
CA LEU A 303 6.01 -22.84 1.19
C LEU A 303 5.04 -23.73 1.97
N LEU A 304 3.75 -23.74 1.60
CA LEU A 304 2.72 -24.52 2.26
C LEU A 304 2.69 -25.94 1.71
N SER A 305 2.64 -26.93 2.60
CA SER A 305 2.52 -28.35 2.23
C SER A 305 1.10 -28.70 1.77
N LYS A 306 0.11 -27.94 2.24
CA LYS A 306 -1.28 -28.00 1.84
C LYS A 306 -1.86 -26.59 1.86
N HIS A 307 -2.49 -26.19 0.77
CA HIS A 307 -3.21 -24.92 0.70
C HIS A 307 -4.56 -25.00 1.41
N PRO A 308 -4.97 -23.97 2.18
CA PRO A 308 -6.27 -23.94 2.85
C PRO A 308 -7.45 -24.13 1.88
N MET A 309 -7.33 -23.54 0.68
CA MET A 309 -8.32 -23.62 -0.39
C MET A 309 -7.67 -23.23 -1.73
N GLU A 310 -8.41 -23.38 -2.83
CA GLU A 310 -8.08 -22.71 -4.08
C GLU A 310 -8.40 -21.21 -3.94
N PRO A 311 -7.42 -20.31 -4.16
CA PRO A 311 -7.64 -18.90 -3.94
C PRO A 311 -8.63 -18.33 -4.97
N PRO A 312 -9.52 -17.40 -4.58
CA PRO A 312 -10.41 -16.74 -5.53
C PRO A 312 -9.62 -15.99 -6.61
N GLU A 313 -10.15 -15.96 -7.84
CA GLU A 313 -9.58 -15.11 -8.88
C GLU A 313 -9.82 -13.61 -8.57
N PRO A 314 -8.85 -12.72 -8.86
CA PRO A 314 -9.05 -11.29 -8.76
C PRO A 314 -10.09 -10.80 -9.77
N LEU A 315 -10.87 -9.79 -9.38
CA LEU A 315 -11.84 -9.16 -10.28
C LEU A 315 -11.13 -8.42 -11.41
N ALA A 316 -9.98 -7.82 -11.11
CA ALA A 316 -9.10 -7.17 -12.06
C ALA A 316 -7.64 -7.34 -11.62
N VAL A 317 -6.75 -7.41 -12.60
CA VAL A 317 -5.30 -7.42 -12.41
C VAL A 317 -4.68 -6.22 -13.12
N PHE A 318 -3.59 -5.72 -12.56
CA PHE A 318 -2.83 -4.59 -13.08
C PHE A 318 -1.45 -5.06 -13.51
N GLU A 319 -0.78 -4.25 -14.32
CA GLU A 319 0.60 -4.52 -14.71
C GLU A 319 1.48 -4.63 -13.44
N PRO A 320 2.47 -5.54 -13.42
CA PRO A 320 3.40 -5.66 -12.30
C PRO A 320 4.01 -4.32 -11.91
N HIS A 321 4.08 -4.05 -10.60
CA HIS A 321 4.63 -2.82 -10.03
C HIS A 321 3.84 -1.54 -10.36
N ALA A 322 2.57 -1.65 -10.74
CA ALA A 322 1.65 -0.51 -10.83
C ALA A 322 1.47 0.19 -9.46
N ALA A 323 1.60 -0.55 -8.37
CA ALA A 323 1.35 -0.15 -6.98
C ALA A 323 -0.06 0.45 -6.81
N VAL A 324 -1.07 -0.42 -6.85
CA VAL A 324 -2.50 -0.06 -6.72
C VAL A 324 -2.87 0.39 -5.30
N MET A 325 -3.27 1.65 -5.16
CA MET A 325 -3.48 2.26 -3.85
C MET A 325 -4.96 2.43 -3.52
N GLY A 326 -5.40 3.66 -3.26
CA GLY A 326 -6.78 4.00 -2.95
C GLY A 326 -7.68 4.13 -4.18
N PHE A 327 -8.96 3.92 -3.96
CA PHE A 327 -9.98 3.89 -5.00
C PHE A 327 -11.35 4.32 -4.47
N ASP A 328 -12.22 4.68 -5.40
CA ASP A 328 -13.63 4.95 -5.12
C ASP A 328 -14.55 4.51 -6.25
N PHE A 329 -15.81 4.27 -5.90
CA PHE A 329 -16.89 3.94 -6.82
C PHE A 329 -17.53 5.22 -7.36
N ASN A 330 -17.63 5.32 -8.68
CA ASN A 330 -18.43 6.36 -9.28
C ASN A 330 -19.93 6.02 -9.21
N TYR A 331 -20.71 6.78 -8.46
CA TYR A 331 -22.17 6.69 -8.48
C TYR A 331 -22.86 7.84 -9.23
N ASN A 332 -22.09 8.74 -9.83
CA ASN A 332 -22.62 9.83 -10.63
C ASN A 332 -22.64 9.44 -12.12
N ARG A 333 -23.84 9.29 -12.69
CA ARG A 333 -24.02 9.03 -14.13
C ARG A 333 -23.49 10.16 -15.00
N ARG A 334 -23.44 11.40 -14.49
CA ARG A 334 -22.83 12.51 -15.23
C ARG A 334 -21.34 12.32 -15.30
N PHE A 335 -20.64 11.94 -14.22
CA PHE A 335 -19.20 11.73 -14.27
C PHE A 335 -18.83 10.61 -15.24
N GLY A 336 -19.38 9.41 -15.06
CA GLY A 336 -19.04 8.25 -15.89
C GLY A 336 -20.02 7.10 -15.75
N GLN A 337 -19.59 5.90 -16.13
CA GLN A 337 -20.38 4.68 -15.92
C GLN A 337 -20.62 4.48 -14.42
N VAL A 338 -21.88 4.36 -14.03
CA VAL A 338 -22.26 4.15 -12.62
C VAL A 338 -21.84 2.76 -12.17
N GLY A 339 -21.19 2.70 -11.01
CA GLY A 339 -20.67 1.50 -10.38
C GLY A 339 -19.23 1.17 -10.75
N ASP A 340 -18.64 1.83 -11.75
CA ASP A 340 -17.22 1.64 -12.10
C ASP A 340 -16.31 2.21 -10.99
N VAL A 341 -15.15 1.58 -10.82
CA VAL A 341 -14.14 1.99 -9.84
C VAL A 341 -13.10 2.87 -10.51
N TYR A 342 -12.65 3.91 -9.81
CA TYR A 342 -11.52 4.75 -10.17
C TYR A 342 -10.44 4.59 -9.12
N ILE A 343 -9.22 4.26 -9.56
CA ILE A 343 -8.16 3.75 -8.70
C ILE A 343 -6.84 4.46 -8.99
N ALA A 344 -6.17 4.89 -7.93
CA ALA A 344 -4.85 5.48 -8.00
C ALA A 344 -3.78 4.39 -8.10
N GLU A 345 -2.81 4.60 -9.00
CA GLU A 345 -1.62 3.76 -9.14
C GLU A 345 -0.40 4.61 -8.80
N PHE A 346 0.28 4.24 -7.72
CA PHE A 346 1.42 4.97 -7.15
C PHE A 346 2.66 4.90 -8.03
N GLY A 347 2.80 3.80 -8.75
CA GLY A 347 3.96 3.45 -9.55
C GLY A 347 5.14 2.92 -8.75
N SER A 348 6.04 2.26 -9.48
CA SER A 348 7.15 1.50 -8.91
C SER A 348 8.14 2.36 -8.11
N GLU A 349 8.87 1.69 -7.22
CA GLU A 349 10.10 2.19 -6.61
C GLU A 349 11.26 1.45 -7.25
N ALA A 350 11.48 1.74 -8.52
CA ALA A 350 12.55 1.16 -9.32
C ALA A 350 13.93 1.68 -8.85
N PRO A 351 14.98 0.84 -8.81
CA PRO A 351 14.99 -0.57 -9.18
C PRO A 351 14.59 -1.54 -8.07
N ARG A 352 14.41 -1.07 -6.83
CA ARG A 352 14.21 -1.91 -5.64
C ARG A 352 13.04 -2.90 -5.76
N THR A 353 11.93 -2.47 -6.36
CA THR A 353 10.71 -3.29 -6.50
C THR A 353 10.67 -4.08 -7.80
N THR A 354 11.28 -3.56 -8.85
CA THR A 354 11.19 -4.07 -10.23
C THR A 354 12.39 -4.94 -10.64
N GLY A 355 13.52 -4.82 -9.95
CA GLY A 355 14.82 -5.35 -10.42
C GLY A 355 15.40 -4.57 -11.62
N GLY A 356 14.83 -3.42 -11.98
CA GLY A 356 15.19 -2.68 -13.21
C GLY A 356 14.58 -1.28 -13.30
N LYS A 357 14.58 -0.66 -14.49
CA LYS A 357 14.07 0.71 -14.68
C LYS A 357 12.53 0.78 -14.66
N PRO A 358 11.92 1.92 -14.28
CA PRO A 358 10.48 2.08 -14.34
C PRO A 358 10.01 1.95 -15.79
N LEU A 359 8.89 1.24 -16.01
CA LEU A 359 8.32 1.07 -17.34
C LEU A 359 7.40 2.25 -17.69
N PRO A 360 7.48 2.80 -18.92
CA PRO A 360 6.55 3.83 -19.35
C PRO A 360 5.12 3.28 -19.35
N GLY A 361 4.19 4.07 -18.82
CA GLY A 361 2.77 3.71 -18.80
C GLY A 361 2.39 2.68 -17.74
N VAL A 362 3.27 2.36 -16.79
CA VAL A 362 2.97 1.53 -15.62
C VAL A 362 2.97 2.41 -14.38
N GLY A 363 1.87 2.40 -13.62
CA GLY A 363 1.71 3.26 -12.46
C GLY A 363 1.61 4.75 -12.78
N HIS A 364 1.82 5.58 -11.76
CA HIS A 364 1.83 7.06 -11.85
C HIS A 364 0.60 7.64 -12.54
N ARG A 365 -0.58 7.06 -12.27
CA ARG A 365 -1.80 7.33 -13.02
C ARG A 365 -3.06 7.04 -12.22
N VAL A 366 -4.20 7.33 -12.82
CA VAL A 366 -5.50 6.84 -12.37
C VAL A 366 -6.07 5.93 -13.45
N SER A 367 -6.54 4.75 -13.04
CA SER A 367 -7.26 3.82 -13.90
C SER A 367 -8.73 3.75 -13.54
N ARG A 368 -9.54 3.30 -14.50
CA ARG A 368 -10.95 2.92 -14.31
C ARG A 368 -11.08 1.41 -14.49
N ILE A 369 -11.76 0.74 -13.56
CA ILE A 369 -12.16 -0.66 -13.69
C ILE A 369 -13.61 -0.70 -14.17
N ASN A 370 -13.86 -1.34 -15.31
CA ASN A 370 -15.21 -1.72 -15.70
C ASN A 370 -15.68 -2.86 -14.80
N MET A 371 -16.57 -2.56 -13.86
CA MET A 371 -16.97 -3.52 -12.81
C MET A 371 -17.85 -4.66 -13.32
N LYS A 372 -18.28 -4.63 -14.59
CA LYS A 372 -18.99 -5.74 -15.23
C LYS A 372 -18.05 -6.73 -15.89
N THR A 373 -16.90 -6.27 -16.38
CA THR A 373 -15.98 -7.09 -17.19
C THR A 373 -14.61 -7.30 -16.55
N GLY A 374 -14.30 -6.63 -15.44
CA GLY A 374 -12.98 -6.64 -14.82
C GLY A 374 -11.90 -5.89 -15.62
N LYS A 375 -12.27 -5.21 -16.71
CA LYS A 375 -11.29 -4.56 -17.60
C LYS A 375 -10.76 -3.28 -16.99
N VAL A 376 -9.45 -3.19 -16.83
CA VAL A 376 -8.72 -1.98 -16.43
C VAL A 376 -8.47 -1.08 -17.66
N ILE A 377 -8.73 0.21 -17.52
CA ILE A 377 -8.60 1.21 -18.58
C ILE A 377 -7.92 2.44 -17.98
N VAL A 378 -6.85 2.93 -18.63
CA VAL A 378 -6.21 4.18 -18.22
C VAL A 378 -7.22 5.33 -18.30
N PHE A 379 -7.42 6.02 -17.18
CA PHE A 379 -8.34 7.15 -17.10
C PHE A 379 -7.61 8.48 -17.17
N ALA A 380 -6.57 8.68 -16.35
CA ALA A 380 -5.75 9.87 -16.37
C ALA A 380 -4.28 9.51 -16.18
N ILE A 381 -3.38 10.06 -17.01
CA ILE A 381 -1.94 9.75 -16.99
C ILE A 381 -1.12 10.95 -17.50
N ASN A 382 0.12 11.08 -17.06
CA ASN A 382 1.04 12.06 -17.66
C ASN A 382 1.28 11.78 -19.14
N LYS A 383 1.42 12.83 -19.96
CA LYS A 383 1.80 12.72 -21.39
C LYS A 383 3.08 11.91 -21.62
N SER A 384 4.02 11.97 -20.68
CA SER A 384 5.27 11.23 -20.74
C SER A 384 5.12 9.74 -20.44
N GLY A 385 4.04 9.33 -19.76
CA GLY A 385 3.86 7.99 -19.23
C GLY A 385 4.69 7.65 -17.98
N TYR A 386 5.46 8.61 -17.43
CA TYR A 386 6.26 8.44 -16.22
C TYR A 386 5.77 9.37 -15.10
N ALA A 387 6.31 9.20 -13.89
CA ALA A 387 6.23 10.22 -12.84
C ALA A 387 6.71 11.59 -13.36
N ALA A 388 6.11 12.67 -12.86
CA ALA A 388 6.40 14.03 -13.32
C ALA A 388 7.89 14.38 -13.18
N SER A 389 8.48 14.10 -12.03
CA SER A 389 9.90 14.34 -11.73
C SER A 389 10.84 13.66 -12.72
N TYR A 390 10.52 12.44 -13.14
CA TYR A 390 11.33 11.63 -14.06
C TYR A 390 11.53 12.30 -15.42
N THR A 391 10.57 13.13 -15.85
CA THR A 391 10.65 13.85 -17.13
C THR A 391 10.69 15.36 -16.96
N ASN A 392 10.95 15.86 -15.75
CA ASN A 392 10.87 17.29 -15.40
C ASN A 392 9.54 17.93 -15.86
N GLY A 393 8.43 17.18 -15.71
CA GLY A 393 7.07 17.61 -15.97
C GLY A 393 6.38 18.11 -14.71
N GLY A 394 5.13 18.56 -14.87
CA GLY A 394 4.32 19.10 -13.77
C GLY A 394 3.11 18.26 -13.36
N GLY A 395 2.93 17.05 -13.91
CA GLY A 395 1.75 16.22 -13.68
C GLY A 395 1.82 15.33 -12.42
N PHE A 396 1.24 14.13 -12.51
CA PHE A 396 1.23 13.14 -11.43
C PHE A 396 2.64 12.70 -11.02
N GLU A 397 2.89 12.65 -9.72
CA GLU A 397 4.11 12.07 -9.18
C GLU A 397 3.80 10.68 -8.63
N ARG A 398 3.07 10.58 -7.53
CA ARG A 398 2.71 9.31 -6.89
C ARG A 398 1.26 9.33 -6.38
N PRO A 399 0.26 9.16 -7.29
CA PRO A 399 -1.15 9.03 -6.91
C PRO A 399 -1.35 7.92 -5.87
N ILE A 400 -1.94 8.25 -4.72
CA ILE A 400 -2.09 7.33 -3.59
C ILE A 400 -3.54 7.12 -3.14
N ASP A 401 -4.44 8.06 -3.41
CA ASP A 401 -5.87 7.87 -3.19
C ASP A 401 -6.68 8.56 -4.29
N ALA A 402 -7.85 8.00 -4.57
CA ALA A 402 -8.80 8.52 -5.53
C ALA A 402 -10.18 8.51 -4.87
N VAL A 403 -10.79 9.68 -4.67
CA VAL A 403 -12.04 9.84 -3.92
C VAL A 403 -13.00 10.79 -4.64
N PHE A 404 -14.28 10.44 -4.70
CA PHE A 404 -15.30 11.34 -5.23
C PHE A 404 -15.76 12.33 -4.16
N GLY A 405 -15.71 13.62 -4.49
CA GLY A 405 -16.18 14.69 -3.60
C GLY A 405 -17.69 14.96 -3.70
N PRO A 406 -18.22 15.84 -2.82
CA PRO A 406 -19.63 16.21 -2.80
C PRO A 406 -20.08 16.89 -4.11
N ASP A 407 -19.17 17.65 -4.74
CA ASP A 407 -19.34 18.29 -6.06
C ASP A 407 -19.32 17.31 -7.25
N LYS A 408 -19.13 16.02 -6.95
CA LYS A 408 -19.06 14.90 -7.90
C LYS A 408 -17.84 14.93 -8.82
N ALA A 409 -16.81 15.72 -8.50
CA ALA A 409 -15.49 15.60 -9.09
C ALA A 409 -14.72 14.43 -8.45
N LEU A 410 -13.72 13.92 -9.17
CA LEU A 410 -12.76 12.96 -8.66
C LEU A 410 -11.53 13.71 -8.14
N TYR A 411 -11.18 13.49 -6.89
CA TYR A 411 -9.98 14.03 -6.26
C TYR A 411 -8.91 12.96 -6.21
N VAL A 412 -7.70 13.30 -6.65
CA VAL A 412 -6.55 12.39 -6.66
C VAL A 412 -5.52 12.95 -5.72
N VAL A 413 -5.29 12.25 -4.61
CA VAL A 413 -4.24 12.58 -3.65
C VAL A 413 -2.92 12.10 -4.21
N ASP A 414 -1.93 12.99 -4.30
CA ASP A 414 -0.62 12.74 -4.86
C ASP A 414 0.44 12.94 -3.77
N PHE A 415 1.13 11.84 -3.42
CA PHE A 415 1.90 11.71 -2.19
C PHE A 415 3.11 12.63 -2.10
N GLY A 416 3.74 12.94 -3.23
CA GLY A 416 4.91 13.82 -3.30
C GLY A 416 6.15 13.17 -3.90
N MET A 417 7.24 13.93 -3.92
CA MET A 417 8.53 13.59 -4.53
C MET A 417 9.51 13.02 -3.50
N THR A 418 10.39 12.12 -3.94
CA THR A 418 11.57 11.71 -3.16
C THR A 418 12.77 12.63 -3.41
N ALA A 419 13.78 12.58 -2.54
CA ALA A 419 15.03 13.31 -2.74
C ALA A 419 15.76 12.92 -4.04
N GLU A 420 15.73 11.63 -4.41
CA GLU A 420 16.29 11.09 -5.66
C GLU A 420 15.58 11.68 -6.90
N ALA A 421 14.25 11.81 -6.83
CA ALA A 421 13.45 12.44 -7.87
C ALA A 421 13.82 13.91 -8.10
N GLN A 422 14.35 14.61 -7.09
CA GLN A 422 14.77 16.01 -7.19
C GLN A 422 16.20 16.18 -7.74
N SER A 423 17.11 15.25 -7.45
CA SER A 423 18.49 15.34 -7.94
C SER A 423 18.60 15.05 -9.44
N GLY A 424 17.61 14.37 -10.03
CA GLY A 424 17.66 13.90 -11.41
C GLY A 424 18.68 12.77 -11.62
N ASP A 425 19.32 12.31 -10.54
CA ASP A 425 20.17 11.12 -10.53
C ASP A 425 19.26 9.89 -10.46
N HIS A 426 18.79 9.45 -11.63
CA HIS A 426 18.27 8.10 -11.81
C HIS A 426 19.43 7.11 -11.95
N GLN A 427 20.44 7.20 -11.08
CA GLN A 427 21.63 6.35 -11.16
C GLN A 427 21.27 4.91 -10.82
N ASP A 428 21.82 4.01 -11.64
CA ASP A 428 21.83 2.56 -11.46
C ASP A 428 22.68 2.22 -10.20
N GLY A 429 22.09 2.38 -9.01
CA GLY A 429 22.79 2.28 -7.73
C GLY A 429 22.51 0.97 -6.99
N HIS A 430 23.41 0.00 -7.13
CA HIS A 430 23.73 -0.90 -6.02
C HIS A 430 24.36 -0.05 -4.92
N GLU A 431 23.57 0.53 -4.02
CA GLU A 431 24.09 1.14 -2.80
C GLU A 431 23.98 0.16 -1.62
N GLU A 432 25.15 -0.22 -1.12
CA GLU A 432 25.35 -0.96 0.11
C GLU A 432 24.68 -0.25 1.29
N GLY A 433 23.92 -1.02 2.07
CA GLY A 433 23.07 -0.53 3.15
C GLY A 433 23.80 0.33 4.19
N GLY A 434 23.32 1.56 4.34
CA GLY A 434 23.53 2.39 5.52
C GLY A 434 22.55 2.06 6.64
N GLU A 435 23.05 2.11 7.88
CA GLU A 435 22.39 1.66 9.11
C GLU A 435 21.14 2.47 9.48
N GLY A 436 19.98 1.80 9.57
CA GLY A 436 18.74 2.37 10.11
C GLY A 436 17.53 1.51 9.78
N GLY A 437 16.53 1.46 10.66
CA GLY A 437 15.27 0.73 10.47
C GLY A 437 14.58 1.06 9.16
N ALA A 438 13.77 0.12 8.63
CA ALA A 438 12.84 0.26 7.50
C ALA A 438 12.99 1.59 6.75
N HIS A 439 13.79 1.63 5.68
CA HIS A 439 14.10 2.86 4.94
C HIS A 439 12.84 3.62 4.55
N GLU A 440 12.45 4.58 5.40
CA GLU A 440 11.49 5.63 5.11
C GLU A 440 12.12 6.44 3.98
N HIS A 441 11.54 6.32 2.79
CA HIS A 441 11.93 7.14 1.65
C HIS A 441 12.08 8.59 2.12
N ASN A 442 13.20 9.22 1.76
CA ASN A 442 13.44 10.64 1.99
C ASN A 442 12.48 11.46 1.12
N TYR A 443 11.19 11.46 1.46
CA TYR A 443 10.18 12.28 0.82
C TYR A 443 10.44 13.74 1.16
N LEU A 444 10.29 14.58 0.15
CA LEU A 444 10.53 16.01 0.29
C LEU A 444 9.28 16.69 0.83
N PRO A 445 9.39 17.47 1.92
CA PRO A 445 8.26 18.20 2.45
C PRO A 445 7.73 19.21 1.42
N ARG A 446 6.43 19.49 1.50
CA ARG A 446 5.72 20.44 0.64
C ARG A 446 5.74 20.09 -0.86
N THR A 447 5.84 18.81 -1.20
CA THR A 447 5.76 18.34 -2.60
C THR A 447 4.52 17.52 -2.91
N GLY A 448 3.73 17.13 -1.91
CA GLY A 448 2.43 16.52 -2.09
C GLY A 448 1.37 17.54 -2.52
N LEU A 449 0.36 17.07 -3.24
CA LEU A 449 -0.79 17.90 -3.64
C LEU A 449 -2.03 17.05 -3.90
N ILE A 450 -3.15 17.71 -4.18
CA ILE A 450 -4.41 17.10 -4.58
C ILE A 450 -4.83 17.67 -5.93
N TRP A 451 -5.03 16.77 -6.88
CA TRP A 451 -5.62 17.06 -8.17
C TRP A 451 -7.13 16.93 -8.10
N ARG A 452 -7.85 17.73 -8.89
CA ARG A 452 -9.29 17.57 -9.12
C ARG A 452 -9.54 17.33 -10.60
N ILE A 453 -10.30 16.27 -10.91
CA ILE A 453 -10.75 15.94 -12.25
C ILE A 453 -12.27 16.07 -12.29
N ARG A 454 -12.79 16.92 -13.19
CA ARG A 454 -14.23 17.15 -13.37
C ARG A 454 -14.65 16.91 -14.81
N ARG A 455 -15.93 16.60 -15.00
CA ARG A 455 -16.53 16.48 -16.32
C ARG A 455 -17.11 17.83 -16.76
N ILE A 456 -16.87 18.23 -18.01
CA ILE A 456 -17.33 19.48 -18.62
C ILE A 456 -18.62 19.33 -19.42
#